data_AF-A0A0N9I287-F1
#
_entry.id   AF-A0A0N9I287-F1
#
_cell.length_a   1.000
_cell.length_b   1.000
_cell.length_c   1.000
_cell.angle_alpha   90.00
_cell.angle_beta   90.00
_cell.angle_gamma   90.00
#
_symmetry.space_group_name_H-M   'P 1'
#
loop_
_entity.id
_entity.type
_entity.pdbx_description
1 polymer ?
#
loop_
_entity_poly.entity_id
_entity_poly.type
_entity_poly.pdbx_seq_one_letter_code
_entity_poly.pdbx_strand_id
1 'polypeptide(L)' 'MRGAAMSSVLCGRSPVALGKNGRTLWFDRHDNRAPDGGDFASGHYKGQCAADECVAGVAYTGRFGSSRTPDALLCRE' A
#
# COMPACT_ATOMS: atom_id res chain seq x y z
N MET A 1 1.65 16.14 3.10
CA MET A 1 2.64 15.53 2.18
C MET A 1 3.23 16.61 1.29
N ARG A 2 4.53 16.57 0.95
CA ARG A 2 5.13 17.49 -0.03
C ARG A 2 5.13 16.81 -1.39
N GLY A 3 4.00 16.88 -2.11
CA GLY A 3 3.81 16.23 -3.41
C GLY A 3 3.36 14.76 -3.32
N ALA A 4 3.35 14.07 -4.47
CA ALA A 4 2.91 12.66 -4.58
C ALA A 4 3.93 11.64 -4.03
N ALA A 5 5.13 12.11 -3.65
CA ALA A 5 6.17 11.26 -3.13
C ALA A 5 5.85 10.77 -1.71
N MET A 6 6.00 9.47 -1.48
CA MET A 6 5.89 8.94 -0.12
C MET A 6 6.99 9.55 0.76
N SER A 7 6.64 9.95 1.99
CA SER A 7 7.60 10.55 2.93
C SER A 7 8.19 9.52 3.90
N SER A 8 7.33 8.71 4.52
CA SER A 8 7.72 7.72 5.52
C SER A 8 6.64 6.65 5.68
N VAL A 9 7.05 5.45 6.10
CA VAL A 9 6.16 4.39 6.58
C VAL A 9 6.46 4.18 8.06
N LEU A 10 5.42 4.11 8.89
CA LEU A 10 5.54 3.88 10.32
C LEU A 10 4.94 2.51 10.64
N CYS A 11 5.66 1.72 11.45
CA CYS A 11 5.19 0.42 11.90
C CYS A 11 4.33 0.57 13.17
N GLY A 12 3.20 -0.13 13.22
CA GLY A 12 2.40 -0.32 14.42
C GLY A 12 2.56 -1.73 14.98
N ARG A 13 2.36 -1.91 16.29
CA ARG A 13 2.25 -3.26 16.87
C ARG A 13 0.90 -3.84 16.50
N SER A 14 0.90 -5.04 15.91
CA SER A 14 -0.34 -5.77 15.66
C SER A 14 -0.92 -6.31 16.98
N PRO A 15 -2.24 -6.20 17.21
CA PRO A 15 -2.90 -6.81 18.36
C PRO A 15 -2.99 -8.34 18.24
N VAL A 16 -2.78 -8.88 17.03
CA VAL A 16 -2.84 -10.31 16.71
C VAL A 16 -1.53 -10.78 16.09
N ALA A 17 -1.22 -12.06 16.23
CA ALA A 17 -0.08 -12.65 15.54
C ALA A 17 -0.29 -12.57 14.04
N LEU A 18 0.69 -12.03 13.32
CA LEU A 18 0.66 -11.97 11.86
C LEU A 18 0.84 -13.38 11.31
N GLY A 19 -0.06 -13.80 10.43
CA GLY A 19 0.04 -14.97 9.60
C GLY A 19 1.29 -14.96 8.71
N LYS A 20 1.58 -16.11 8.10
CA LYS A 20 2.73 -16.26 7.19
C LYS A 20 2.35 -16.18 5.72
N ASN A 21 1.06 -16.35 5.43
CA ASN A 21 0.52 -16.22 4.08
C ASN A 21 0.49 -14.75 3.70
N GLY A 22 0.85 -14.46 2.46
CA GLY A 22 0.78 -13.11 1.97
C GLY A 22 0.64 -13.05 0.46
N ARG A 23 0.19 -11.89 0.00
CA ARG A 23 -0.03 -11.60 -1.41
C ARG A 23 0.43 -10.19 -1.73
N THR A 24 0.90 -10.00 -2.96
CA THR A 24 1.30 -8.68 -3.44
C THR A 24 0.12 -8.02 -4.13
N LEU A 25 -0.28 -6.86 -3.65
CA LEU A 25 -1.26 -5.98 -4.28
C LEU A 25 -0.54 -4.92 -5.11
N TRP A 26 -0.60 -5.06 -6.42
CA TRP A 26 -0.12 -4.05 -7.37
C TRP A 26 -1.20 -3.00 -7.62
N PHE A 27 -0.82 -1.73 -7.58
CA PHE A 27 -1.71 -0.60 -7.85
C PHE A 27 -0.99 0.53 -8.62
N ASP A 28 0.03 0.17 -9.40
CA ASP A 28 0.77 1.10 -10.27
C ASP A 28 -0.03 1.48 -11.53
N ARG A 29 -0.98 0.63 -11.95
CA ARG A 29 -1.76 0.78 -13.19
C ARG A 29 -3.28 0.76 -13.02
N HIS A 30 -3.78 0.38 -11.85
CA HIS A 30 -5.21 0.40 -11.53
C HIS A 30 -5.44 0.45 -10.02
N ASP A 31 -6.67 0.77 -9.61
CA ASP A 31 -7.08 0.67 -8.21
C ASP A 31 -7.11 -0.79 -7.74
N ASN A 32 -6.47 -1.05 -6.60
CA ASN A 32 -6.49 -2.32 -5.90
C ASN A 32 -6.81 -2.09 -4.43
N ARG A 33 -8.04 -1.60 -4.22
CA ARG A 33 -8.58 -1.18 -2.92
C ARG A 33 -9.58 -2.20 -2.39
N ALA A 34 -9.70 -2.30 -1.06
CA ALA A 34 -10.73 -3.10 -0.44
C ALA A 34 -12.14 -2.53 -0.79
N PRO A 35 -13.20 -3.35 -0.81
CA PRO A 35 -14.54 -2.91 -1.20
C PRO A 35 -15.07 -1.70 -0.41
N ASP A 36 -14.65 -1.56 0.84
CA ASP A 36 -15.05 -0.53 1.81
C ASP A 36 -14.07 0.66 1.89
N GLY A 37 -12.99 0.66 1.09
CA GLY A 37 -11.90 1.65 1.18
C GLY A 37 -12.23 3.07 0.70
N GLY A 38 -13.21 3.21 -0.18
CA GLY A 38 -13.58 4.50 -0.78
C GLY A 38 -12.47 5.19 -1.59
N ASP A 39 -12.68 6.47 -1.92
CA ASP A 39 -11.65 7.33 -2.52
C ASP A 39 -11.04 8.28 -1.47
N PHE A 40 -9.82 7.98 -1.04
CA PHE A 40 -9.06 8.78 -0.08
C PHE A 40 -7.92 9.60 -0.72
N ALA A 41 -7.73 9.48 -2.03
CA ALA A 41 -6.62 10.12 -2.76
C ALA A 41 -7.02 10.33 -4.22
N SER A 42 -7.84 11.35 -4.47
CA SER A 42 -8.38 11.60 -5.81
C SER A 42 -7.26 11.76 -6.85
N GLY A 43 -7.45 11.16 -8.03
CA GLY A 43 -6.46 11.17 -9.13
C GLY A 43 -5.30 10.18 -8.98
N HIS A 44 -5.22 9.42 -7.88
CA HIS A 44 -4.21 8.38 -7.67
C HIS A 44 -4.83 6.99 -7.56
N TYR A 45 -4.09 5.98 -8.03
CA TYR A 45 -4.44 4.60 -7.77
C TYR A 45 -4.23 4.25 -6.30
N LYS A 46 -5.14 3.46 -5.74
CA LYS A 46 -5.14 3.06 -4.33
C LYS A 46 -4.78 1.59 -4.18
N GLY A 47 -3.81 1.30 -3.33
CA GLY A 47 -3.55 -0.03 -2.80
C GLY A 47 -4.07 -0.13 -1.38
N GLN A 48 -4.84 -1.18 -1.07
CA GLN A 48 -5.32 -1.44 0.29
C GLN A 48 -5.46 -2.95 0.51
N CYS A 49 -4.82 -3.45 1.57
CA CYS A 49 -5.01 -4.83 2.03
C CYS A 49 -6.45 -5.06 2.53
N ALA A 50 -6.86 -6.33 2.62
CA ALA A 50 -8.18 -6.65 3.17
C ALA A 50 -8.26 -6.26 4.67
N ALA A 51 -9.47 -6.17 5.20
CA ALA A 51 -9.71 -5.74 6.59
C ALA A 51 -9.06 -6.66 7.65
N ASP A 52 -8.82 -7.92 7.28
CA ASP A 52 -8.16 -8.96 8.07
C ASP A 52 -6.67 -9.12 7.75
N GLU A 53 -6.10 -8.27 6.89
CA GLU A 53 -4.69 -8.30 6.52
C GLU A 53 -3.94 -7.04 6.99
N CYS A 54 -2.68 -7.21 7.34
CA CYS A 54 -1.74 -6.13 7.60
C CYS A 54 -0.87 -5.82 6.38
N VAL A 55 -0.42 -4.57 6.26
CA VAL A 55 0.64 -4.19 5.31
C VAL A 55 1.99 -4.63 5.89
N ALA A 56 2.55 -5.72 5.37
CA ALA A 56 3.84 -6.26 5.75
C ALA A 56 5.01 -5.67 4.93
N GLY A 57 4.73 -4.93 3.87
CA GLY A 57 5.75 -4.27 3.05
C GLY A 57 5.17 -3.31 2.02
N VAL A 58 5.99 -2.37 1.56
CA VAL A 58 5.64 -1.37 0.55
C VAL A 58 6.73 -1.36 -0.51
N ALA A 59 6.37 -1.58 -1.77
CA ALA A 59 7.27 -1.45 -2.91
C ALA A 59 7.27 0.01 -3.40
N TYR A 60 8.46 0.60 -3.48
CA TYR A 60 8.67 1.97 -3.93
C TYR A 60 9.95 2.09 -4.73
N THR A 61 9.94 2.96 -5.73
CA THR A 61 11.15 3.36 -6.45
C THR A 61 11.29 4.88 -6.57
N GLY A 62 12.49 5.36 -6.21
CA GLY A 62 12.90 6.75 -6.38
C GLY A 62 13.68 7.04 -7.66
N ARG A 63 13.73 6.09 -8.60
CA ARG A 63 14.53 6.21 -9.84
C ARG A 63 14.16 7.45 -10.65
N PHE A 64 15.11 7.97 -11.42
CA PHE A 64 14.83 9.09 -12.33
C PHE A 64 13.69 8.73 -13.29
N GLY A 65 12.69 9.61 -13.40
CA GLY A 65 11.49 9.39 -14.21
C GLY A 65 10.36 8.58 -13.54
N SER A 66 10.49 8.13 -12.28
CA SER A 66 9.33 7.57 -11.56
C SER A 66 8.45 8.66 -10.96
N SER A 67 7.18 8.34 -10.74
CA SER A 67 6.24 9.18 -9.98
C SER A 67 6.59 9.28 -8.50
N ARG A 68 7.57 8.48 -8.02
CA ARG A 68 7.94 8.33 -6.61
C ARG A 68 6.72 8.01 -5.73
N THR A 69 5.73 7.34 -6.29
CA THR A 69 4.60 6.78 -5.57
C THR A 69 4.91 5.33 -5.22
N PRO A 70 4.28 4.76 -4.19
CA PRO A 70 4.29 3.31 -4.00
C PRO A 70 3.62 2.59 -5.19
N ASP A 71 4.18 1.45 -5.58
CA ASP A 71 3.69 0.64 -6.72
C ASP A 71 2.91 -0.60 -6.28
N ALA A 72 3.27 -1.15 -5.11
CA ALA A 72 2.65 -2.33 -4.56
C ALA A 72 2.72 -2.42 -3.02
N LEU A 73 1.77 -3.14 -2.44
CA LEU A 73 1.77 -3.53 -1.03
C LEU A 73 1.98 -5.05 -0.93
N LEU A 74 2.74 -5.48 0.08
CA LEU A 74 2.72 -6.86 0.52
C LEU A 74 1.71 -6.97 1.67
N CYS A 75 0.60 -7.65 1.42
CA CYS A 75 -0.42 -7.93 2.41
C CYS A 75 -0.18 -9.29 3.07
N ARG A 76 -0.48 -9.39 4.36
CA ARG A 76 -0.27 -10.59 5.16
C ARG A 76 -1.38 -10.72 6.18
N GLU A 77 -1.97 -11.91 6.27
CA GLU A 77 -2.97 -12.31 7.27
C GLU A 77 -2.39 -12.25 8.70
#